data_AF-A0A954C233-F1
#
_entry.id   AF-A0A954C233-F1
#
_cell.length_a   1.000
_cell.length_b   1.000
_cell.length_c   1.000
_cell.angle_alpha   90.00
_cell.angle_beta   90.00
_cell.angle_gamma   90.00
#
_symmetry.space_group_name_H-M   'P 1'
#
loop_
_entity.id
_entity.type
_entity.pdbx_description
1 polymer ?
#
loop_
_entity_poly.entity_id
_entity_poly.type
_entity_poly.pdbx_seq_one_letter_code
_entity_poly.pdbx_strand_id
1 'polypeptide(L)'
;MAFFGLFAALLAAVGVFFQLLSRDRRRAEQIDSDRRRSLQRRASALQLAAARFGGRLRDESWGLIYTYQVEGVDAELSCYTGGIEQPSWTRVHFDWAPSERLRVFPEGAWTQFKKLFGAQDVQIGDAEFDARFAVLGSSEPWAREALSGGACKALLQLRTLGSSENRSGDEGVQLDANAKGVVLSCERDLSYRGIHSSEGIALPQFLELSAAVLRELKRTASSGKRVVISVTEVDGPDLCPVCGDGDDRPSARCDGCNTSYHPECWEYLGGCATFGCGARYTPGRRRRRGSGW
;
A
#
# COMPACT_ATOMS: atom_id res chain seq x y z
N MET A 1 -22.52 -7.87 70.57
CA MET A 1 -21.85 -8.70 69.54
C MET A 1 -22.11 -8.23 68.10
N ALA A 2 -23.31 -7.76 67.73
CA ALA A 2 -23.62 -7.33 66.35
C ALA A 2 -22.72 -6.20 65.78
N PHE A 3 -22.34 -5.20 66.59
CA PHE A 3 -21.48 -4.09 66.15
C PHE A 3 -20.06 -4.51 65.71
N PHE A 4 -19.46 -5.51 66.37
CA PHE A 4 -18.13 -6.01 66.00
C PHE A 4 -18.13 -6.71 64.64
N GLY A 5 -19.20 -7.44 64.31
CA GLY A 5 -19.33 -8.10 63.00
C GLY A 5 -19.40 -7.11 61.84
N LEU A 6 -20.15 -6.01 62.02
CA LEU A 6 -20.30 -4.98 60.98
C LEU A 6 -19.00 -4.20 60.73
N PHE A 7 -18.25 -3.88 61.79
CA PHE A 7 -16.95 -3.20 61.66
C PHE A 7 -15.92 -4.09 60.95
N ALA A 8 -15.84 -5.39 61.29
CA ALA A 8 -14.94 -6.32 60.62
C ALA A 8 -15.27 -6.48 59.12
N ALA A 9 -16.57 -6.55 58.77
CA ALA A 9 -17.02 -6.61 57.39
C ALA A 9 -16.65 -5.33 56.60
N LEU A 10 -16.80 -4.15 57.22
CA LEU A 10 -16.41 -2.88 56.60
C LEU A 10 -14.90 -2.81 56.35
N LEU A 11 -14.07 -3.19 57.32
CA LEU A 11 -12.61 -3.23 57.15
C LEU A 11 -12.20 -4.21 56.04
N ALA A 12 -12.84 -5.38 55.95
CA ALA A 12 -12.59 -6.33 54.88
C ALA A 12 -12.96 -5.75 53.51
N ALA A 13 -14.13 -5.09 53.39
CA ALA A 13 -14.56 -4.45 52.14
C ALA A 13 -13.61 -3.33 51.71
N VAL A 14 -13.16 -2.48 52.65
CA VAL A 14 -12.16 -1.43 52.39
C VAL A 14 -10.84 -2.05 51.95
N GLY A 15 -10.38 -3.12 52.60
CA GLY A 15 -9.17 -3.84 52.22
C GLY A 15 -9.24 -4.40 50.79
N VAL A 16 -10.36 -5.01 50.41
CA VAL A 16 -10.60 -5.50 49.04
C VAL A 16 -10.61 -4.34 48.04
N PHE A 17 -11.26 -3.22 48.35
CA PHE A 17 -11.29 -2.05 47.48
C PHE A 17 -9.88 -1.46 47.25
N PHE A 18 -9.07 -1.31 48.30
CA PHE A 18 -7.66 -0.90 48.16
C PHE A 18 -6.83 -1.89 47.35
N GLN A 19 -7.07 -3.20 47.51
CA GLN A 19 -6.40 -4.22 46.69
C GLN A 19 -6.77 -4.08 45.20
N LEU A 20 -8.04 -3.84 44.87
CA LEU A 20 -8.49 -3.61 43.49
C LEU A 20 -7.87 -2.35 42.90
N LEU A 21 -7.91 -1.22 43.61
CA LEU A 21 -7.27 0.03 43.17
C LEU A 21 -5.75 -0.13 42.95
N SER A 22 -5.07 -0.89 43.82
CA SER A 22 -3.63 -1.16 43.68
C SER A 22 -3.32 -2.03 42.45
N ARG A 23 -4.20 -2.98 42.11
CA ARG A 23 -4.06 -3.82 40.91
C ARG A 23 -4.25 -2.99 39.64
N ASP A 24 -5.25 -2.11 39.61
CA ASP A 24 -5.51 -1.23 38.47
C ASP A 24 -4.35 -0.25 38.26
N ARG A 25 -3.81 0.33 39.34
CA ARG A 25 -2.64 1.20 39.26
C ARG A 25 -1.40 0.46 38.74
N ARG A 26 -1.09 -0.73 39.26
CA ARG A 26 0.05 -1.54 38.77
C ARG A 26 -0.14 -1.93 37.31
N ARG A 27 -1.36 -2.26 36.90
CA ARG A 27 -1.68 -2.58 35.50
C ARG A 27 -1.49 -1.36 34.59
N ALA A 28 -1.92 -0.18 35.02
CA ALA A 28 -1.72 1.06 34.27
C ALA A 28 -0.23 1.44 34.16
N GLU A 29 0.53 1.34 35.26
CA GLU A 29 1.99 1.57 35.27
C GLU A 29 2.74 0.57 34.38
N GLN A 30 2.32 -0.70 34.38
CA GLN A 30 2.89 -1.73 33.51
C GLN A 30 2.59 -1.43 32.03
N ILE A 31 1.35 -1.07 31.70
CA ILE A 31 0.96 -0.69 30.33
C ILE A 31 1.77 0.53 29.85
N ASP A 32 1.95 1.55 30.68
CA ASP A 32 2.74 2.73 30.33
C ASP A 32 4.23 2.38 30.15
N SER A 33 4.79 1.54 31.03
CA SER A 33 6.18 1.05 30.90
C SER A 33 6.40 0.27 29.60
N ASP A 34 5.49 -0.64 29.27
CA ASP A 34 5.53 -1.44 28.05
C ASP A 34 5.39 -0.54 26.80
N ARG A 35 4.51 0.46 26.86
CA ARG A 35 4.36 1.46 25.80
C ARG A 35 5.64 2.28 25.59
N ARG A 36 6.25 2.79 26.66
CA ARG A 36 7.52 3.55 26.56
C ARG A 36 8.65 2.71 25.99
N ARG A 37 8.79 1.46 26.46
CA ARG A 37 9.77 0.51 25.92
C ARG A 37 9.53 0.23 24.44
N SER A 38 8.27 0.05 24.04
CA SER A 38 7.89 -0.14 22.63
C SER A 38 8.28 1.06 21.77
N LEU A 39 7.94 2.28 22.19
CA LEU A 39 8.30 3.51 21.48
C LEU A 39 9.81 3.69 21.36
N GLN A 40 10.56 3.45 22.44
CA GLN A 40 12.02 3.55 22.43
C GLN A 40 12.67 2.53 21.47
N ARG A 41 12.16 1.30 21.43
CA ARG A 41 12.63 0.24 20.53
C ARG A 41 12.37 0.61 19.07
N ARG A 42 11.15 1.05 18.76
CA ARG A 42 10.79 1.54 17.43
C ARG A 42 11.68 2.71 16.99
N ALA A 43 11.88 3.70 17.87
CA ALA A 43 12.77 4.82 17.59
C ALA A 43 14.20 4.34 17.28
N SER A 44 14.71 3.35 18.03
CA SER A 44 16.05 2.79 17.81
C SER A 44 16.15 2.05 16.46
N ALA A 45 15.14 1.24 16.11
CA ALA A 45 15.09 0.54 14.81
C ALA A 45 15.03 1.51 13.63
N LEU A 46 14.24 2.58 13.76
CA LEU A 46 14.13 3.64 12.76
C LEU A 46 15.41 4.47 12.66
N GLN A 47 16.10 4.73 13.77
CA GLN A 47 17.42 5.37 13.75
C GLN A 47 18.47 4.51 13.04
N LEU A 48 18.46 3.19 13.25
CA LEU A 48 19.36 2.28 12.53
C LEU A 48 19.08 2.29 11.01
N ALA A 49 17.81 2.29 10.62
CA ALA A 49 17.41 2.45 9.23
C ALA A 49 17.90 3.80 8.66
N ALA A 50 17.68 4.90 9.38
CA ALA A 50 18.13 6.23 8.98
C ALA A 50 19.66 6.32 8.83
N ALA A 51 20.42 5.66 9.71
CA ALA A 51 21.87 5.60 9.60
C ALA A 51 22.34 4.83 8.35
N ARG A 52 21.60 3.78 7.95
CA ARG A 52 21.96 2.92 6.81
C ARG A 52 21.53 3.49 5.45
N PHE A 53 20.33 4.07 5.36
CA PHE A 53 19.74 4.55 4.10
C PHE A 53 19.72 6.07 3.97
N GLY A 54 20.23 6.81 4.98
CA GLY A 54 20.08 8.26 5.06
C GLY A 54 18.65 8.65 5.43
N GLY A 55 18.19 9.84 5.05
CA GLY A 55 16.81 10.26 5.27
C GLY A 55 16.55 10.97 6.61
N ARG A 56 15.27 11.15 6.95
CA ARG A 56 14.81 11.96 8.08
C ARG A 56 13.64 11.30 8.80
N LEU A 57 13.64 11.40 10.14
CA LEU A 57 12.50 11.04 10.96
C LEU A 57 11.60 12.26 11.17
N ARG A 58 10.29 12.03 11.09
CA ARG A 58 9.25 13.00 11.43
C ARG A 58 8.36 12.41 12.51
N ASP A 59 8.01 13.25 13.48
CA ASP A 59 7.05 12.91 14.51
C ASP A 59 5.69 13.44 14.08
N GLU A 60 4.72 12.55 13.93
CA GLU A 60 3.36 12.85 13.50
C GLU A 60 2.38 12.35 14.55
N SER A 61 1.16 12.90 14.56
CA SER A 61 0.15 12.61 15.59
C SER A 61 -0.20 11.12 15.72
N TRP A 62 0.02 10.35 14.66
CA TRP A 62 -0.25 8.90 14.59
C TRP A 62 1.03 8.04 14.69
N GLY A 63 2.21 8.64 14.81
CA GLY A 63 3.47 7.95 15.08
C GLY A 63 4.67 8.51 14.31
N LEU A 64 5.81 7.82 14.44
CA LEU A 64 7.03 8.17 13.71
C LEU A 64 6.94 7.74 12.25
N ILE A 65 7.13 8.69 11.35
CA ILE A 65 7.33 8.48 9.91
C ILE A 65 8.83 8.62 9.61
N TYR A 66 9.34 7.75 8.75
CA TYR A 66 10.70 7.84 8.22
C TYR A 66 10.67 8.08 6.73
N THR A 67 11.27 9.17 6.26
CA THR A 67 11.38 9.49 4.84
C THR A 67 12.82 9.36 4.35
N TYR A 68 13.02 8.80 3.16
CA TYR A 68 14.33 8.56 2.55
C TYR A 68 14.20 8.53 1.02
N GLN A 69 15.30 8.29 0.30
CA GLN A 69 15.28 8.20 -1.16
C GLN A 69 15.90 6.89 -1.64
N VAL A 70 15.32 6.34 -2.72
CA VAL A 70 15.83 5.17 -3.44
C VAL A 70 15.93 5.53 -4.91
N GLU A 71 17.15 5.65 -5.44
CA GLU A 71 17.39 6.03 -6.84
C GLU A 71 16.64 7.30 -7.28
N GLY A 72 16.67 8.32 -6.41
CA GLY A 72 15.99 9.60 -6.65
C GLY A 72 14.46 9.57 -6.49
N VAL A 73 13.88 8.44 -6.08
CA VAL A 73 12.46 8.33 -5.73
C VAL A 73 12.30 8.55 -4.24
N ASP A 74 11.42 9.47 -3.85
CA ASP A 74 11.06 9.68 -2.46
C ASP A 74 10.30 8.47 -1.91
N ALA A 75 10.65 8.07 -0.69
CA ALA A 75 10.09 6.91 -0.01
C ALA A 75 9.67 7.29 1.41
N GLU A 76 8.50 6.80 1.82
CA GLU A 76 7.94 6.96 3.15
C GLU A 76 7.74 5.59 3.81
N LEU A 77 8.43 5.34 4.92
CA LEU A 77 8.20 4.21 5.81
C LEU A 77 7.27 4.64 6.95
N SER A 78 6.19 3.89 7.11
CA SER A 78 5.27 3.96 8.24
C SER A 78 5.12 2.58 8.90
N CYS A 79 4.90 2.58 10.20
CA CYS A 79 4.68 1.36 10.99
C CYS A 79 3.48 1.57 11.92
N TYR A 80 2.69 0.53 12.11
CA TYR A 80 1.57 0.50 13.03
C TYR A 80 1.65 -0.74 13.90
N THR A 81 1.57 -0.55 15.21
CA THR A 81 1.74 -1.61 16.21
C THR A 81 0.54 -2.56 16.30
N GLY A 82 -0.55 -2.26 15.57
CA GLY A 82 -1.83 -2.96 15.70
C GLY A 82 -2.68 -2.40 16.84
N GLY A 83 -3.96 -2.70 16.77
CA GLY A 83 -4.97 -2.43 17.78
C GLY A 83 -5.99 -3.59 17.83
N ILE A 84 -7.09 -3.40 18.56
CA ILE A 84 -8.15 -4.43 18.67
C ILE A 84 -8.78 -4.71 17.29
N GLU A 85 -8.97 -3.67 16.49
CA GLU A 85 -9.69 -3.76 15.21
C GLU A 85 -8.78 -3.86 13.98
N GLN A 86 -7.50 -3.51 14.14
CA GLN A 86 -6.58 -3.39 13.02
C GLN A 86 -5.29 -4.15 13.30
N PRO A 87 -4.85 -5.05 12.40
CA PRO A 87 -3.59 -5.75 12.57
C PRO A 87 -2.41 -4.79 12.49
N SER A 88 -1.29 -5.18 13.09
CA SER A 88 -0.03 -4.47 12.95
C SER A 88 0.47 -4.50 11.51
N TRP A 89 1.22 -3.49 11.08
CA TRP A 89 1.83 -3.48 9.76
C TRP A 89 3.10 -2.61 9.69
N THR A 90 3.91 -2.91 8.68
CA THR A 90 5.07 -2.11 8.25
C THR A 90 4.88 -1.85 6.77
N ARG A 91 4.91 -0.58 6.37
CA ARG A 91 4.60 -0.18 5.00
C ARG A 91 5.62 0.81 4.50
N VAL A 92 6.07 0.61 3.27
CA VAL A 92 6.78 1.63 2.51
C VAL A 92 5.92 2.07 1.33
N HIS A 93 5.84 3.37 1.13
CA HIS A 93 5.27 3.99 -0.05
C HIS A 93 6.40 4.69 -0.81
N PHE A 94 6.52 4.39 -2.10
CA PHE A 94 7.43 5.04 -3.02
C PHE A 94 6.62 5.98 -3.92
N ASP A 95 7.05 7.24 -3.99
CA ASP A 95 6.44 8.25 -4.87
C ASP A 95 6.93 8.07 -6.32
N TRP A 96 6.65 6.89 -6.87
CA TRP A 96 6.93 6.54 -8.26
C TRP A 96 5.74 5.80 -8.84
N ALA A 97 5.07 6.43 -9.80
CA ALA A 97 3.86 5.93 -10.44
C ALA A 97 4.20 5.18 -11.74
N PRO A 98 4.09 3.84 -11.79
CA PRO A 98 4.16 3.11 -13.06
C PRO A 98 2.94 3.41 -13.95
N SER A 99 3.11 3.27 -15.27
CA SER A 99 2.02 3.37 -16.24
C SER A 99 1.05 2.18 -16.19
N GLU A 100 1.56 1.01 -15.80
CA GLU A 100 0.80 -0.22 -15.64
C GLU A 100 0.48 -0.47 -14.15
N ARG A 101 -0.66 -1.11 -13.89
CA ARG A 101 -1.06 -1.48 -12.53
C ARG A 101 -0.61 -2.89 -12.22
N LEU A 102 -0.02 -3.08 -11.04
CA LEU A 102 0.32 -4.39 -10.49
C LEU A 102 -0.23 -4.51 -9.07
N ARG A 103 -0.78 -5.67 -8.75
CA ARG A 103 -1.09 -6.04 -7.38
C ARG A 103 -0.64 -7.46 -7.10
N VAL A 104 -0.01 -7.65 -5.96
CA VAL A 104 0.39 -8.97 -5.46
C VAL A 104 -0.17 -9.10 -4.05
N PHE A 105 -0.91 -10.18 -3.82
CA PHE A 105 -1.50 -10.48 -2.51
C PHE A 105 -1.19 -11.92 -2.12
N PRO A 106 -1.17 -12.26 -0.82
CA PRO A 106 -1.12 -13.65 -0.36
C PRO A 106 -2.32 -14.43 -0.93
N GLU A 107 -2.09 -15.68 -1.35
CA GLU A 107 -3.12 -16.46 -2.04
C GLU A 107 -4.39 -16.71 -1.20
N GLY A 108 -4.28 -16.80 0.13
CA GLY A 108 -5.44 -16.95 1.01
C GLY A 108 -6.42 -15.75 0.98
N ALA A 109 -5.88 -14.54 0.78
CA ALA A 109 -6.68 -13.32 0.64
C ALA A 109 -7.46 -13.27 -0.69
N TRP A 110 -7.07 -14.06 -1.70
CA TRP A 110 -7.62 -14.02 -3.05
C TRP A 110 -9.06 -14.55 -3.16
N THR A 111 -9.46 -15.45 -2.26
CA THR A 111 -10.80 -16.06 -2.27
C THR A 111 -11.95 -15.05 -2.16
N GLN A 112 -11.71 -13.92 -1.48
CA GLN A 112 -12.68 -12.83 -1.37
C GLN A 112 -12.72 -11.94 -2.63
N PHE A 113 -11.56 -11.72 -3.27
CA PHE A 113 -11.43 -10.83 -4.43
C PHE A 113 -11.93 -11.47 -5.74
N LYS A 114 -11.85 -12.81 -5.90
CA LYS A 114 -12.37 -13.51 -7.09
C LYS A 114 -13.82 -13.16 -7.43
N LYS A 115 -14.64 -12.84 -6.41
CA LYS A 115 -16.06 -12.51 -6.59
C LYS A 115 -16.32 -11.12 -7.15
N LEU A 116 -15.36 -10.20 -7.02
CA LEU A 116 -15.57 -8.77 -7.30
C LEU A 116 -15.02 -8.31 -8.64
N PHE A 117 -13.95 -8.94 -9.16
CA PHE A 117 -13.16 -8.28 -10.20
C PHE A 117 -13.12 -8.97 -11.56
N GLY A 118 -13.57 -10.24 -11.70
CA GLY A 118 -13.48 -10.96 -12.98
C GLY A 118 -12.07 -11.01 -13.61
N ALA A 119 -11.06 -10.54 -12.88
CA ALA A 119 -9.70 -10.39 -13.34
C ALA A 119 -9.01 -11.74 -13.23
N GLN A 120 -8.38 -12.14 -14.32
CA GLN A 120 -7.62 -13.38 -14.38
C GLN A 120 -6.32 -13.20 -13.59
N ASP A 121 -6.03 -14.19 -12.75
CA ASP A 121 -4.77 -14.29 -12.01
C ASP A 121 -3.61 -14.53 -12.99
N VAL A 122 -2.55 -13.75 -12.88
CA VAL A 122 -1.39 -13.83 -13.77
C VAL A 122 -0.37 -14.80 -13.20
N GLN A 123 -0.13 -15.91 -13.89
CA GLN A 123 0.93 -16.85 -13.52
C GLN A 123 2.30 -16.29 -13.92
N ILE A 124 3.22 -16.18 -12.95
CA ILE A 124 4.57 -15.65 -13.18
C ILE A 124 5.47 -16.74 -13.77
N GLY A 125 5.16 -18.02 -13.50
CA GLY A 125 5.93 -19.17 -13.97
C GLY A 125 6.99 -19.64 -12.98
N ASP A 126 7.02 -19.07 -11.78
CA ASP A 126 7.80 -19.57 -10.64
C ASP A 126 6.84 -20.32 -9.70
N ALA A 127 7.00 -21.64 -9.61
CA ALA A 127 6.05 -22.49 -8.89
C ALA A 127 5.98 -22.19 -7.39
N GLU A 128 7.06 -21.72 -6.77
CA GLU A 128 7.04 -21.34 -5.36
C GLU A 128 6.28 -20.03 -5.17
N PHE A 129 6.52 -19.05 -6.04
CA PHE A 129 5.82 -17.76 -5.99
C PHE A 129 4.31 -17.91 -6.29
N ASP A 130 3.97 -18.63 -7.36
CA ASP A 130 2.60 -18.81 -7.82
C ASP A 130 1.74 -19.62 -6.82
N ALA A 131 2.35 -20.43 -5.95
CA ALA A 131 1.68 -21.16 -4.87
C ALA A 131 1.52 -20.34 -3.57
N ARG A 132 1.99 -19.10 -3.58
CA ARG A 132 2.12 -18.25 -2.39
C ARG A 132 1.42 -16.92 -2.57
N PHE A 133 1.34 -16.43 -3.80
CA PHE A 133 0.80 -15.14 -4.15
C PHE A 133 -0.17 -15.24 -5.33
N ALA A 134 -1.24 -14.45 -5.27
CA ALA A 134 -2.06 -14.13 -6.43
C ALA A 134 -1.60 -12.79 -7.02
N VAL A 135 -1.57 -12.71 -8.35
CA VAL A 135 -1.10 -11.53 -9.09
C VAL A 135 -2.20 -10.99 -9.99
N LEU A 136 -2.44 -9.69 -9.88
CA LEU A 136 -3.28 -8.96 -10.81
C LEU A 136 -2.48 -7.88 -11.50
N GLY A 137 -2.57 -7.84 -12.83
CA GLY A 137 -1.97 -6.81 -13.65
C GLY A 137 -2.96 -6.23 -14.65
N SER A 138 -2.78 -4.97 -15.05
CA SER A 138 -3.43 -4.44 -16.25
C SER A 138 -2.86 -5.06 -17.54
N SER A 139 -1.61 -5.52 -17.49
CA SER A 139 -0.89 -6.16 -18.59
C SER A 139 -0.17 -7.40 -18.07
N GLU A 140 -0.60 -8.58 -18.52
CA GLU A 140 0.03 -9.86 -18.15
C GLU A 140 1.51 -9.94 -18.54
N PRO A 141 1.93 -9.58 -19.78
CA PRO A 141 3.34 -9.59 -20.14
C PRO A 141 4.21 -8.71 -19.24
N TRP A 142 3.72 -7.51 -18.92
CA TRP A 142 4.43 -6.59 -18.04
C TRP A 142 4.48 -7.11 -16.61
N ALA A 143 3.38 -7.65 -16.07
CA ALA A 143 3.36 -8.23 -14.73
C ALA A 143 4.35 -9.40 -14.58
N ARG A 144 4.38 -10.31 -15.57
CA ARG A 144 5.36 -11.40 -15.63
C ARG A 144 6.79 -10.90 -15.66
N GLU A 145 7.10 -9.91 -16.50
CA GLU A 145 8.46 -9.35 -16.59
C GLU A 145 8.84 -8.59 -15.31
N ALA A 146 7.92 -7.80 -14.75
CA ALA A 146 8.12 -6.99 -13.55
C ALA A 146 8.35 -7.84 -12.30
N LEU A 147 7.70 -9.01 -12.23
CA LEU A 147 7.88 -9.98 -11.15
C LEU A 147 8.90 -11.06 -11.49
N SER A 148 9.49 -11.06 -12.68
CA SER A 148 10.57 -11.98 -13.02
C SER A 148 11.86 -11.64 -12.27
N GLY A 149 12.65 -12.66 -11.94
CA GLY A 149 13.98 -12.47 -11.37
C GLY A 149 13.99 -11.92 -9.95
N GLY A 150 14.53 -10.71 -9.77
CA GLY A 150 14.85 -10.15 -8.45
C GLY A 150 13.63 -9.83 -7.59
N ALA A 151 12.54 -9.33 -8.20
CA ALA A 151 11.35 -8.91 -7.48
C ALA A 151 10.60 -10.09 -6.84
N CYS A 152 10.43 -11.20 -7.58
CA CYS A 152 9.85 -12.43 -7.05
C CYS A 152 10.63 -12.93 -5.81
N LYS A 153 11.96 -13.05 -5.93
CA LYS A 153 12.83 -13.46 -4.81
C LYS A 153 12.72 -12.52 -3.62
N ALA A 154 12.70 -11.21 -3.87
CA ALA A 154 12.56 -10.21 -2.81
C ALA A 154 11.22 -10.32 -2.09
N LEU A 155 10.12 -10.54 -2.80
CA LEU A 155 8.78 -10.73 -2.22
C LEU A 155 8.68 -12.02 -1.40
N LEU A 156 9.26 -13.13 -1.89
CA LEU A 156 9.35 -14.38 -1.13
C LEU A 156 10.16 -14.18 0.16
N GLN A 157 11.30 -13.49 0.09
CA GLN A 157 12.11 -13.18 1.27
C GLN A 157 11.36 -12.26 2.24
N LEU A 158 10.69 -11.21 1.74
CA LEU A 158 9.86 -10.31 2.55
C LEU A 158 8.80 -11.08 3.34
N ARG A 159 8.18 -12.11 2.74
CA ARG A 159 7.16 -12.94 3.42
C ARG A 159 7.75 -13.69 4.62
N THR A 160 9.01 -14.12 4.53
CA THR A 160 9.70 -14.81 5.62
C THR A 160 10.17 -13.86 6.72
N LEU A 161 10.26 -12.54 6.47
CA LEU A 161 10.75 -11.58 7.46
C LEU A 161 9.86 -11.50 8.69
N GLY A 162 10.42 -11.86 9.84
CA GLY A 162 9.71 -11.78 11.12
C GLY A 162 8.60 -12.83 11.29
N SER A 163 8.53 -13.83 10.42
CA SER A 163 7.74 -15.05 10.63
C SER A 163 8.36 -15.83 11.79
N SER A 164 7.56 -16.09 12.82
CA SER A 164 7.87 -17.13 13.80
C SER A 164 7.31 -18.45 13.26
N GLU A 165 8.11 -19.51 13.30
CA GLU A 165 7.75 -20.86 12.81
C GLU A 165 6.40 -21.38 13.35
N ASN A 166 5.88 -20.80 14.44
CA ASN A 166 4.67 -21.25 15.12
C ASN A 166 3.38 -20.47 14.82
N ARG A 167 3.37 -19.50 13.90
CA ARG A 167 2.12 -18.81 13.50
C ARG A 167 1.65 -19.28 12.13
N SER A 168 0.68 -20.20 12.12
CA SER A 168 -0.03 -20.67 10.93
C SER A 168 -1.04 -19.65 10.35
N GLY A 169 -0.86 -18.35 10.64
CA GLY A 169 -1.75 -17.31 10.14
C GLY A 169 -1.31 -16.79 8.78
N ASP A 170 -2.28 -16.36 7.98
CA ASP A 170 -2.14 -15.76 6.64
C ASP A 170 -1.42 -14.38 6.63
N GLU A 171 -0.56 -14.11 7.63
CA GLU A 171 0.23 -12.86 7.71
C GLU A 171 1.10 -12.75 6.45
N GLY A 172 0.81 -11.74 5.64
CA GLY A 172 1.33 -11.66 4.28
C GLY A 172 2.11 -10.40 3.93
N VAL A 173 2.72 -10.47 2.75
CA VAL A 173 3.29 -9.31 2.05
C VAL A 173 2.37 -8.98 0.90
N GLN A 174 2.12 -7.69 0.73
CA GLN A 174 1.31 -7.13 -0.33
C GLN A 174 2.12 -6.09 -1.11
N LEU A 175 1.91 -6.04 -2.42
CA LEU A 175 2.43 -5.02 -3.32
C LEU A 175 1.26 -4.41 -4.09
N ASP A 176 1.13 -3.09 -4.11
CA ASP A 176 0.20 -2.35 -4.97
C ASP A 176 0.98 -1.25 -5.70
N ALA A 177 1.15 -1.41 -7.01
CA ALA A 177 1.81 -0.47 -7.89
C ALA A 177 0.76 0.13 -8.84
N ASN A 178 0.57 1.44 -8.78
CA ASN A 178 -0.46 2.14 -9.56
C ASN A 178 -0.10 3.62 -9.76
N ALA A 179 -1.02 4.40 -10.35
CA ALA A 179 -0.82 5.82 -10.64
C ALA A 179 -0.53 6.72 -9.41
N LYS A 180 -0.74 6.24 -8.18
CA LYS A 180 -0.42 6.97 -6.93
C LYS A 180 0.93 6.58 -6.31
N GLY A 181 1.67 5.66 -6.93
CA GLY A 181 2.94 5.18 -6.43
C GLY A 181 3.01 3.66 -6.29
N VAL A 182 4.05 3.21 -5.60
CA VAL A 182 4.25 1.81 -5.23
C VAL A 182 4.17 1.66 -3.73
N VAL A 183 3.24 0.84 -3.25
CA VAL A 183 3.09 0.52 -1.84
C VAL A 183 3.47 -0.93 -1.62
N LEU A 184 4.42 -1.16 -0.72
CA LEU A 184 4.75 -2.50 -0.23
C LEU A 184 4.44 -2.57 1.26
N SER A 185 3.62 -3.54 1.65
CA SER A 185 3.10 -3.67 3.01
C SER A 185 3.37 -5.08 3.52
N CYS A 186 3.87 -5.18 4.75
CA CYS A 186 3.95 -6.41 5.52
C CYS A 186 2.96 -6.29 6.69
N GLU A 187 2.12 -7.31 6.90
CA GLU A 187 1.11 -7.33 7.98
C GLU A 187 1.72 -7.64 9.36
N ARG A 188 2.88 -7.05 9.65
CA ARG A 188 3.63 -7.18 10.90
C ARG A 188 4.30 -5.86 11.22
N ASP A 189 4.41 -5.53 12.50
CA ASP A 189 5.29 -4.45 12.94
C ASP A 189 6.75 -4.94 13.05
N LEU A 190 7.53 -4.68 12.01
CA LEU A 190 8.96 -5.00 11.92
C LEU A 190 9.82 -4.02 12.71
N SER A 191 9.27 -2.88 13.16
CA SER A 191 9.97 -1.96 14.05
C SER A 191 10.04 -2.46 15.49
N TYR A 192 9.16 -3.39 15.86
CA TYR A 192 9.04 -3.89 17.24
C TYR A 192 9.65 -5.29 17.45
N ARG A 193 9.55 -6.20 16.47
CA ARG A 193 9.78 -7.65 16.68
C ARG A 193 11.25 -8.13 16.82
N GLY A 194 12.24 -7.24 16.77
CA GLY A 194 13.67 -7.61 16.74
C GLY A 194 14.32 -8.01 18.08
N ILE A 195 13.60 -8.62 19.03
CA ILE A 195 14.11 -8.81 20.42
C ILE A 195 14.23 -10.27 20.84
N HIS A 196 13.55 -11.18 20.16
CA HIS A 196 13.85 -12.61 20.30
C HIS A 196 14.76 -13.14 19.19
N SER A 197 14.92 -12.39 18.08
CA SER A 197 16.04 -12.56 17.15
C SER A 197 17.09 -11.50 17.48
N SER A 198 18.33 -11.92 17.65
CA SER A 198 19.45 -11.18 18.23
C SER A 198 19.91 -9.90 17.51
N GLU A 199 19.20 -9.40 16.49
CA GLU A 199 19.86 -8.49 15.54
C GLU A 199 19.09 -7.26 15.06
N GLY A 200 17.78 -7.09 15.31
CA GLY A 200 17.08 -5.88 14.82
C GLY A 200 17.20 -5.64 13.29
N ILE A 201 17.63 -6.65 12.53
CA ILE A 201 17.92 -6.57 11.09
C ILE A 201 16.66 -6.57 10.24
N ALA A 202 15.51 -7.00 10.80
CA ALA A 202 14.28 -7.18 10.03
C ALA A 202 13.82 -5.89 9.32
N LEU A 203 13.85 -4.73 10.00
CA LEU A 203 13.44 -3.47 9.38
C LEU A 203 14.44 -2.98 8.31
N PRO A 204 15.77 -2.93 8.56
CA PRO A 204 16.74 -2.66 7.51
C PRO A 204 16.59 -3.59 6.30
N GLN A 205 16.45 -4.90 6.52
CA GLN A 205 16.28 -5.88 5.45
C GLN A 205 14.96 -5.67 4.68
N PHE A 206 13.87 -5.32 5.36
CA PHE A 206 12.61 -4.95 4.71
C PHE A 206 12.80 -3.77 3.75
N LEU A 207 13.54 -2.73 4.14
CA LEU A 207 13.82 -1.58 3.28
C LEU A 207 14.67 -1.97 2.07
N GLU A 208 15.69 -2.83 2.24
CA GLU A 208 16.52 -3.31 1.13
C GLU A 208 15.75 -4.11 0.10
N LEU A 209 14.93 -5.05 0.57
CA LEU A 209 14.10 -5.88 -0.30
C LEU A 209 13.02 -5.04 -0.98
N SER A 210 12.43 -4.08 -0.29
CA SER A 210 11.47 -3.14 -0.89
C SER A 210 12.12 -2.28 -1.98
N ALA A 211 13.33 -1.77 -1.73
CA ALA A 211 14.11 -1.04 -2.72
C ALA A 211 14.50 -1.93 -3.92
N ALA A 212 14.76 -3.23 -3.70
CA ALA A 212 15.01 -4.19 -4.77
C ALA A 212 13.77 -4.41 -5.64
N VAL A 213 12.58 -4.53 -5.04
CA VAL A 213 11.31 -4.59 -5.78
C VAL A 213 11.12 -3.33 -6.62
N LEU A 214 11.27 -2.13 -6.04
CA LEU A 214 11.14 -0.87 -6.79
C LEU A 214 12.09 -0.81 -8.00
N ARG A 215 13.35 -1.21 -7.82
CA ARG A 215 14.37 -1.23 -8.89
C ARG A 215 13.96 -2.11 -10.07
N GLU A 216 13.46 -3.31 -9.80
CA GLU A 216 12.98 -4.21 -10.85
C GLU A 216 11.73 -3.66 -11.55
N LEU A 217 10.77 -3.10 -10.81
CA LEU A 217 9.60 -2.45 -11.42
C LEU A 217 10.02 -1.30 -12.35
N LYS A 218 10.95 -0.44 -11.92
CA LYS A 218 11.49 0.67 -12.73
C LYS A 218 12.24 0.16 -13.96
N ARG A 219 13.05 -0.89 -13.80
CA ARG A 219 13.79 -1.52 -14.90
C ARG A 219 12.83 -2.04 -15.96
N THR A 220 11.78 -2.76 -15.56
CA THR A 220 10.76 -3.29 -16.48
C THR A 220 9.93 -2.19 -17.13
N ALA A 221 9.55 -1.16 -16.38
CA ALA A 221 8.86 0.01 -16.95
C ALA A 221 9.72 0.74 -18.00
N SER A 222 11.06 0.66 -17.86
CA SER A 222 12.00 1.26 -18.81
C SER A 222 12.37 0.34 -19.97
N SER A 223 12.30 -0.99 -19.79
CA SER A 223 12.57 -2.00 -20.84
C SER A 223 11.41 -2.19 -21.79
N GLY A 224 10.18 -1.92 -21.33
CA GLY A 224 8.97 -1.96 -22.13
C GLY A 224 9.23 -1.19 -23.42
N LYS A 225 9.28 -1.93 -24.54
CA LYS A 225 9.49 -1.40 -25.89
C LYS A 225 8.74 -0.09 -25.96
N ARG A 226 9.50 1.01 -26.07
CA ARG A 226 8.96 2.34 -26.26
C ARG A 226 8.01 2.21 -27.43
N VAL A 227 6.71 2.08 -27.15
CA VAL A 227 5.68 2.17 -28.18
C VAL A 227 5.84 3.60 -28.62
N VAL A 228 6.62 3.79 -29.67
CA VAL A 228 6.62 5.02 -30.42
C VAL A 228 5.21 5.05 -30.95
N ILE A 229 4.32 5.65 -30.18
CA ILE A 229 3.07 6.17 -30.69
C ILE A 229 3.56 7.27 -31.63
N SER A 230 3.93 6.87 -32.85
CA SER A 230 3.87 7.79 -33.96
C SER A 230 2.40 8.18 -33.96
N VAL A 231 2.12 9.37 -33.46
CA VAL A 231 0.86 10.04 -33.72
C VAL A 231 0.87 10.22 -35.22
N THR A 232 0.44 9.20 -35.95
CA THR A 232 -0.12 9.41 -37.27
C THR A 232 -1.28 10.32 -36.94
N GLU A 233 -1.17 11.60 -37.29
CA GLU A 233 -2.31 12.50 -37.28
C GLU A 233 -3.36 11.80 -38.13
N VAL A 234 -4.29 11.11 -37.46
CA VAL A 234 -5.47 10.60 -38.12
C VAL A 234 -6.27 11.87 -38.35
N ASP A 235 -6.07 12.48 -39.52
CA ASP A 235 -6.96 13.50 -40.06
C ASP A 235 -8.33 12.85 -40.22
N GLY A 236 -9.07 12.83 -39.12
CA GLY A 236 -10.36 12.20 -38.96
C GLY A 236 -11.16 12.99 -37.93
N PRO A 237 -12.49 13.01 -38.05
CA PRO A 237 -13.34 13.67 -37.07
C PRO A 237 -13.06 13.10 -35.67
N ASP A 238 -13.02 13.96 -34.65
CA ASP A 238 -12.86 13.58 -33.23
C ASP A 238 -14.01 12.61 -32.84
N LEU A 239 -13.82 11.30 -33.00
CA LEU A 239 -14.83 10.30 -32.64
C LEU A 239 -14.89 10.13 -31.12
N CYS A 240 -16.10 10.09 -30.56
CA CYS A 240 -16.29 9.72 -29.16
C CYS A 240 -15.96 8.23 -28.99
N PRO A 241 -15.03 7.83 -28.10
CA PRO A 241 -14.62 6.42 -27.95
C PRO A 241 -15.71 5.53 -27.33
N VAL A 242 -16.80 6.13 -26.83
CA VAL A 242 -17.90 5.42 -26.18
C VAL A 242 -18.97 5.01 -27.18
N CYS A 243 -19.37 5.91 -28.09
CA CYS A 243 -20.41 5.63 -29.08
C CYS A 243 -19.88 5.45 -30.51
N GLY A 244 -18.64 5.89 -30.78
CA GLY A 244 -18.03 5.84 -32.11
C GLY A 244 -18.43 7.00 -33.05
N ASP A 245 -19.35 7.88 -32.63
CA ASP A 245 -19.85 8.98 -33.48
C ASP A 245 -18.93 10.21 -33.42
N GLY A 246 -18.82 10.91 -34.57
CA GLY A 246 -17.95 12.08 -34.79
C GLY A 246 -18.72 13.38 -35.03
N ASP A 247 -19.89 13.52 -34.43
CA ASP A 247 -20.79 14.64 -34.70
C ASP A 247 -20.21 16.00 -34.23
N ASP A 248 -20.65 17.11 -34.85
CA ASP A 248 -20.28 18.50 -34.48
C ASP A 248 -20.83 18.94 -33.09
N ARG A 249 -21.24 18.01 -32.24
CA ARG A 249 -21.76 18.32 -30.90
C ARG A 249 -20.62 18.84 -30.02
N PRO A 250 -20.92 19.70 -29.03
CA PRO A 250 -19.90 20.13 -28.09
C PRO A 250 -19.34 18.90 -27.37
N SER A 251 -18.06 18.63 -27.55
CA SER A 251 -17.40 17.52 -26.88
C SER A 251 -16.77 17.96 -25.57
N ALA A 252 -16.92 17.13 -24.54
CA ALA A 252 -16.14 17.20 -23.33
C ALA A 252 -14.73 16.67 -23.64
N ARG A 253 -13.69 17.30 -23.06
CA ARG A 253 -12.34 16.74 -23.13
C ARG A 253 -11.85 16.39 -21.74
N CYS A 254 -11.19 15.24 -21.64
CA CYS A 254 -10.57 14.84 -20.40
C CYS A 254 -9.32 15.69 -20.13
N ASP A 255 -9.23 16.35 -18.97
CA ASP A 255 -8.05 17.18 -18.63
C ASP A 255 -6.74 16.38 -18.56
N GLY A 256 -6.83 15.06 -18.32
CA GLY A 256 -5.64 14.20 -18.18
C GLY A 256 -5.05 13.73 -19.50
N CYS A 257 -5.90 13.41 -20.49
CA CYS A 257 -5.46 12.79 -21.75
C CYS A 257 -5.98 13.49 -23.01
N ASN A 258 -6.76 14.57 -22.84
CA ASN A 258 -7.38 15.36 -23.90
C ASN A 258 -8.35 14.60 -24.83
N THR A 259 -8.70 13.35 -24.51
CA THR A 259 -9.68 12.58 -25.28
C THR A 259 -11.04 13.25 -25.28
N SER A 260 -11.65 13.32 -26.47
CA SER A 260 -12.97 13.91 -26.73
C SER A 260 -14.08 12.91 -26.42
N TYR A 261 -15.12 13.35 -25.71
CA TYR A 261 -16.32 12.58 -25.36
C TYR A 261 -17.57 13.41 -25.63
N HIS A 262 -18.69 12.76 -25.91
CA HIS A 262 -19.97 13.46 -25.77
C HIS A 262 -20.27 13.73 -24.29
N PRO A 263 -20.89 14.87 -23.94
CA PRO A 263 -21.26 15.19 -22.56
C PRO A 263 -22.09 14.07 -21.92
N GLU A 264 -23.07 13.51 -22.66
CA GLU A 264 -23.86 12.37 -22.20
C GLU A 264 -23.02 11.11 -21.93
N CYS A 265 -22.06 10.78 -22.80
CA CYS A 265 -21.17 9.63 -22.61
C CYS A 265 -20.23 9.82 -21.42
N TRP A 266 -19.77 11.06 -21.19
CA TRP A 266 -18.94 11.39 -20.03
C TRP A 266 -19.72 11.27 -18.72
N GLU A 267 -20.94 11.83 -18.68
CA GLU A 267 -21.81 11.76 -17.51
C GLU A 267 -22.21 10.30 -17.20
N TYR A 268 -22.52 9.52 -18.23
CA TYR A 268 -22.85 8.10 -18.10
C TYR A 268 -21.70 7.29 -17.47
N LEU A 269 -20.46 7.54 -17.90
CA LEU A 269 -19.29 6.81 -17.39
C LEU A 269 -18.72 7.36 -16.08
N GLY A 270 -19.04 8.61 -15.74
CA GLY A 270 -18.50 9.30 -14.57
C GLY A 270 -16.99 9.60 -14.65
N GLY A 271 -16.37 9.48 -15.83
CA GLY A 271 -14.94 9.72 -16.01
C GLY A 271 -14.39 9.28 -17.38
N CYS A 272 -13.07 9.37 -17.55
CA CYS A 272 -12.38 9.02 -18.78
C CYS A 272 -12.38 7.50 -19.03
N ALA A 273 -13.10 7.06 -20.07
CA ALA A 273 -13.18 5.66 -20.48
C ALA A 273 -11.85 5.11 -21.03
N THR A 274 -11.09 5.98 -21.71
CA THR A 274 -9.92 5.55 -22.50
C THR A 274 -8.74 5.20 -21.61
N PHE A 275 -8.45 6.05 -20.62
CA PHE A 275 -7.27 5.92 -19.77
C PHE A 275 -7.58 5.91 -18.27
N GLY A 276 -8.87 5.95 -17.88
CA GLY A 276 -9.26 5.99 -16.47
C GLY A 276 -8.76 7.22 -15.72
N CYS A 277 -8.43 8.31 -16.43
CA CYS A 277 -7.95 9.54 -15.81
C CYS A 277 -9.01 10.05 -14.82
N GLY A 278 -8.67 10.16 -13.53
CA GLY A 278 -9.52 10.79 -12.51
C GLY A 278 -9.61 12.32 -12.63
N ALA A 279 -9.36 12.86 -13.82
CA ALA A 279 -9.31 14.28 -14.08
C ALA A 279 -10.72 14.87 -14.23
N ARG A 280 -10.86 16.17 -13.96
CA ARG A 280 -12.16 16.86 -13.99
C ARG A 280 -12.62 17.08 -15.42
N TYR A 281 -13.91 17.37 -15.53
CA TYR A 281 -14.60 17.72 -16.76
C TYR A 281 -14.31 19.18 -17.14
N THR A 282 -13.79 19.40 -18.36
CA THR A 282 -13.78 20.73 -18.99
C THR A 282 -14.78 20.74 -20.15
N PRO A 283 -15.87 21.54 -20.07
CA PRO A 283 -16.81 21.66 -21.18
C PRO A 283 -16.13 22.28 -22.41
N GLY A 284 -16.13 21.57 -23.53
CA GLY A 284 -15.56 22.08 -24.78
C GLY A 284 -16.38 23.23 -25.36
N ARG A 285 -15.69 24.24 -25.89
CA ARG A 285 -16.34 25.33 -26.62
C ARG A 285 -16.75 24.85 -28.01
N ARG A 286 -17.98 25.16 -28.42
CA ARG A 286 -18.50 24.87 -29.76
C ARG A 286 -17.56 25.48 -30.81
N ARG A 287 -16.94 24.65 -31.66
CA ARG A 287 -16.20 25.16 -32.83
C ARG A 287 -17.20 25.89 -33.71
N ARG A 288 -17.08 27.22 -33.82
CA ARG A 288 -17.77 27.96 -34.88
C ARG A 288 -17.18 27.45 -36.19
N ARG A 289 -17.94 26.64 -36.94
CA ARG A 289 -17.60 26.33 -38.33
C ARG A 289 -17.39 27.67 -39.02
N GLY A 290 -16.14 27.94 -39.43
CA GLY A 290 -15.88 29.05 -40.34
C GLY A 290 -16.72 28.79 -41.57
N SER A 291 -17.65 29.69 -41.88
CA SER A 291 -18.37 29.67 -43.15
C SER A 291 -17.35 29.94 -44.25
N GLY A 292 -16.71 28.88 -44.75
CA GLY A 292 -15.93 28.92 -45.98
C GLY A 292 -16.89 29.18 -47.12
N TRP A 293 -16.75 30.37 -47.73
CA TRP A 293 -17.27 30.71 -49.04
C TRP A 293 -16.22 30.33 -50.08
#